data_AF-A2DVN9-F1
#
_entry.id   AF-A2DVN9-F1
#
_cell.length_a   1.000
_cell.length_b   1.000
_cell.length_c   1.000
_cell.angle_alpha   90.00
_cell.angle_beta   90.00
_cell.angle_gamma   90.00
#
_symmetry.space_group_name_H-M   'P 1'
#
loop_
_entity.id
_entity.type
_entity.pdbx_description
1 polymer ?
#
loop_
_entity_poly.entity_id
_entity_poly.type
_entity_poly.pdbx_seq_one_letter_code
_entity_poly.pdbx_strand_id
1 'polypeptide(L)'
;MTEKIEIIEQRAFMLCRSLTDVTFSPLLTTLSENLISFTPFTNLTIPENVKRIEALCFYNCLSLQYLEFLGEISFIGESFISRDNLLTTVELTIF
;
A
#
# COMPACT_ATOMS: atom_id res chain seq x y z
N MET A 1 -6.69 -14.23 -16.82
CA MET A 1 -7.65 -13.11 -16.74
C MET A 1 -7.44 -12.48 -15.37
N THR A 2 -6.73 -11.36 -15.31
CA THR A 2 -6.69 -10.55 -14.07
C THR A 2 -8.10 -10.07 -13.81
N GLU A 3 -8.66 -10.45 -12.66
CA GLU A 3 -10.02 -10.07 -12.31
C GLU A 3 -10.14 -8.55 -12.19
N LYS A 4 -11.29 -8.02 -12.60
CA LYS A 4 -11.62 -6.58 -12.59
C LYS A 4 -11.91 -6.11 -11.17
N ILE A 5 -10.92 -6.17 -10.30
CA ILE A 5 -11.07 -5.67 -8.93
C ILE A 5 -10.84 -4.16 -8.99
N GLU A 6 -11.93 -3.40 -8.90
CA GLU A 6 -11.92 -1.93 -8.87
C GLU A 6 -11.86 -1.38 -7.44
N ILE A 7 -12.38 -2.15 -6.49
CA ILE A 7 -12.53 -1.75 -5.09
C ILE A 7 -12.06 -2.90 -4.20
N ILE A 8 -11.27 -2.57 -3.18
CA ILE A 8 -10.97 -3.45 -2.06
C ILE A 8 -11.41 -2.74 -0.79
N GLU A 9 -12.29 -3.39 -0.02
CA GLU A 9 -12.88 -2.82 1.18
C GLU A 9 -11.84 -2.59 2.29
N GLN A 10 -12.21 -1.73 3.24
CA GLN A 10 -11.37 -1.43 4.40
C GLN A 10 -10.99 -2.72 5.15
N ARG A 11 -9.75 -2.76 5.66
CA ARG A 11 -9.21 -3.89 6.45
C ARG A 11 -9.17 -5.25 5.74
N ALA A 12 -9.34 -5.32 4.42
CA ALA A 12 -9.40 -6.60 3.70
C ALA A 12 -8.19 -7.52 3.93
N PHE A 13 -6.99 -6.97 4.12
CA PHE A 13 -5.76 -7.71 4.42
C PHE A 13 -5.15 -7.33 5.78
N MET A 14 -5.96 -6.74 6.67
CA MET A 14 -5.52 -6.43 8.03
C MET A 14 -5.16 -7.73 8.77
N LEU A 15 -4.00 -7.75 9.42
CA LEU A 15 -3.47 -8.91 10.18
C LEU A 15 -3.18 -10.15 9.33
N CYS A 16 -3.08 -10.05 8.00
CA CYS A 16 -2.62 -11.14 7.14
C CYS A 16 -1.10 -11.39 7.34
N ARG A 17 -0.74 -12.04 8.46
CA ARG A 17 0.67 -12.28 8.86
C ARG A 17 1.45 -13.20 7.93
N SER A 18 0.77 -13.95 7.07
CA SER A 18 1.40 -14.84 6.09
C SER A 18 1.47 -14.24 4.69
N LEU A 19 0.98 -13.02 4.49
CA LEU A 19 1.01 -12.35 3.19
C LEU A 19 2.42 -11.82 2.94
N THR A 20 3.11 -12.41 1.97
CA THR A 20 4.49 -12.03 1.59
C THR A 20 4.54 -11.11 0.38
N ASP A 21 3.53 -11.21 -0.50
CA ASP A 21 3.45 -10.50 -1.77
C ASP A 21 2.02 -10.03 -2.03
N VAL A 22 1.90 -8.90 -2.72
CA VAL A 22 0.62 -8.38 -3.21
C VAL A 22 0.82 -7.80 -4.60
N THR A 23 -0.10 -8.11 -5.51
CA THR A 23 -0.19 -7.48 -6.82
C THR A 23 -1.54 -6.79 -6.90
N PHE A 24 -1.52 -5.47 -7.09
CA PHE A 24 -2.73 -4.68 -7.20
C PHE A 24 -3.32 -4.78 -8.61
N SER A 25 -4.66 -4.76 -8.69
CA SER A 25 -5.38 -4.71 -9.95
C SER A 25 -5.07 -3.41 -10.70
N PRO A 26 -4.96 -3.42 -12.05
CA PRO A 26 -4.74 -2.21 -12.83
C PRO A 26 -5.92 -1.23 -12.79
N LEU A 27 -7.10 -1.67 -12.33
CA LEU A 27 -8.28 -0.83 -12.18
C LEU A 27 -8.40 -0.22 -10.77
N LEU A 28 -7.53 -0.59 -9.84
CA LEU A 28 -7.58 -0.11 -8.47
C LEU A 28 -7.01 1.31 -8.40
N THR A 29 -7.85 2.26 -8.01
CA THR A 29 -7.48 3.69 -7.93
C THR A 29 -7.27 4.18 -6.51
N THR A 30 -7.80 3.45 -5.52
CA THR A 30 -7.76 3.82 -4.10
C THR A 30 -7.33 2.64 -3.25
N LEU A 31 -6.42 2.87 -2.31
CA LEU A 31 -6.09 1.94 -1.24
C LEU A 31 -6.79 2.38 0.04
N SER A 32 -7.75 1.57 0.47
CA SER A 32 -8.69 1.88 1.55
C SER A 32 -8.03 1.97 2.94
N GLU A 33 -8.77 2.53 3.90
CA GLU A 33 -8.30 2.65 5.27
C GLU A 33 -7.92 1.28 5.85
N ASN A 34 -6.76 1.21 6.51
CA ASN A 34 -6.23 -0.03 7.12
C ASN A 34 -6.14 -1.24 6.17
N LEU A 35 -6.07 -1.03 4.84
CA LEU A 35 -6.17 -2.11 3.85
C LEU A 35 -5.18 -3.25 4.12
N ILE A 36 -3.91 -2.91 4.38
CA ILE A 36 -2.80 -3.83 4.60
C ILE A 36 -2.11 -3.45 5.93
N SER A 37 -2.84 -3.42 7.03
CA SER A 37 -2.25 -3.14 8.35
C SER A 37 -1.73 -4.40 9.04
N PHE A 38 -0.65 -4.27 9.83
CA PHE A 38 -0.05 -5.37 10.60
C PHE A 38 0.45 -6.54 9.74
N THR A 39 0.98 -6.28 8.56
CA THR A 39 1.52 -7.31 7.65
C THR A 39 3.06 -7.22 7.60
N PRO A 40 3.78 -8.33 7.39
CA PRO A 40 5.25 -8.35 7.50
C PRO A 40 5.96 -8.06 6.18
N PHE A 41 5.38 -7.25 5.28
CA PHE A 41 6.03 -6.88 4.02
C PHE A 41 7.37 -6.22 4.27
N THR A 42 8.37 -6.57 3.45
CA THR A 42 9.67 -5.87 3.41
C THR A 42 9.71 -4.84 2.29
N ASN A 43 9.02 -5.12 1.18
CA ASN A 43 8.97 -4.27 0.00
C ASN A 43 7.52 -4.17 -0.48
N LEU A 44 7.15 -3.01 -1.00
CA LEU A 44 5.84 -2.80 -1.59
C LEU A 44 5.93 -1.83 -2.77
N THR A 45 5.25 -2.18 -3.87
CA THR A 45 5.14 -1.32 -5.05
C THR A 45 3.69 -0.87 -5.22
N ILE A 46 3.48 0.45 -5.28
CA ILE A 46 2.18 1.07 -5.54
C ILE A 46 2.07 1.34 -7.05
N PRO A 47 1.06 0.76 -7.74
CA PRO A 47 0.96 0.87 -9.19
C PRO A 47 0.56 2.28 -9.64
N GLU A 48 0.86 2.60 -10.89
CA GLU A 48 0.63 3.91 -11.53
C GLU A 48 -0.83 4.43 -11.43
N ASN A 49 -1.78 3.49 -11.36
CA ASN A 49 -3.22 3.76 -11.38
C ASN A 49 -3.76 4.18 -10.02
N VAL A 50 -3.07 3.87 -8.93
CA VAL A 50 -3.46 4.29 -7.58
C VAL A 50 -3.21 5.79 -7.44
N LYS A 51 -4.26 6.54 -7.15
CA LYS A 51 -4.20 7.99 -6.92
C LYS A 51 -4.37 8.36 -5.45
N ARG A 52 -4.98 7.48 -4.67
CA ARG A 52 -5.38 7.76 -3.29
C ARG A 52 -4.95 6.65 -2.35
N ILE A 53 -4.29 7.02 -1.27
CA ILE A 53 -3.94 6.13 -0.16
C ILE A 53 -4.62 6.69 1.08
N GLU A 54 -5.56 5.95 1.63
CA GLU A 54 -6.31 6.37 2.82
C GLU A 54 -5.49 6.24 4.10
N ALA A 55 -6.03 6.79 5.19
CA ALA A 55 -5.40 6.76 6.50
C ALA A 55 -5.06 5.32 6.92
N LEU A 56 -3.94 5.17 7.63
CA LEU A 56 -3.52 3.90 8.22
C LEU A 56 -3.36 2.72 7.22
N CYS A 57 -3.33 2.95 5.89
CA CYS A 57 -3.37 1.89 4.87
C CYS A 57 -2.32 0.78 5.09
N PHE A 58 -1.10 1.14 5.46
CA PHE A 58 0.02 0.24 5.78
C PHE A 58 0.44 0.37 7.25
N TYR A 59 -0.51 0.69 8.13
CA TYR A 59 -0.22 0.90 9.54
C TYR A 59 0.36 -0.37 10.17
N ASN A 60 1.41 -0.19 10.96
CA ASN A 60 2.13 -1.24 11.67
C ASN A 60 2.73 -2.34 10.76
N CYS A 61 3.03 -2.02 9.49
CA CYS A 61 3.86 -2.86 8.63
C CYS A 61 5.35 -2.72 8.96
N LEU A 62 5.73 -3.00 10.21
CA LEU A 62 7.02 -2.60 10.78
C LEU A 62 8.26 -3.12 10.04
N SER A 63 8.12 -4.20 9.26
CA SER A 63 9.19 -4.78 8.45
C SER A 63 9.42 -4.07 7.11
N LEU A 64 8.54 -3.15 6.71
CA LEU A 64 8.60 -2.47 5.43
C LEU A 64 9.83 -1.57 5.38
N GLN A 65 10.72 -1.82 4.43
CA GLN A 65 11.98 -1.10 4.26
C GLN A 65 11.97 -0.27 2.97
N TYR A 66 11.26 -0.76 1.95
CA TYR A 66 11.19 -0.13 0.64
C TYR A 66 9.74 0.06 0.20
N LEU A 67 9.41 1.28 -0.22
CA LEU A 67 8.13 1.64 -0.82
C LEU A 67 8.37 2.42 -2.11
N GLU A 68 7.86 1.88 -3.21
CA GLU A 68 7.95 2.49 -4.53
C GLU A 68 6.59 2.98 -5.00
N PHE A 69 6.56 4.20 -5.55
CA PHE A 69 5.40 4.73 -6.25
C PHE A 69 5.68 4.79 -7.76
N LEU A 70 4.93 4.00 -8.54
CA LEU A 70 5.04 3.98 -10.00
C LEU A 70 4.26 5.10 -10.70
N GLY A 71 3.55 5.93 -9.94
CA GLY A 71 2.82 7.07 -10.48
C GLY A 71 2.50 8.11 -9.42
N GLU A 72 1.92 9.21 -9.88
CA GLU A 72 1.57 10.34 -9.02
C GLU A 72 0.43 10.00 -8.06
N ILE A 73 0.67 10.24 -6.77
CA ILE A 73 -0.32 10.13 -5.69
C ILE A 73 -0.91 11.52 -5.41
N SER A 74 -2.22 11.67 -5.54
CA SER A 74 -2.93 12.93 -5.30
C SER A 74 -3.33 13.12 -3.84
N PHE A 75 -3.40 12.04 -3.06
CA PHE A 75 -3.74 12.09 -1.65
C PHE A 75 -3.10 10.96 -0.85
N ILE A 76 -2.50 11.32 0.28
CA ILE A 76 -2.00 10.40 1.29
C ILE A 76 -2.66 10.74 2.62
N GLY A 77 -3.36 9.75 3.18
CA GLY A 77 -4.05 9.86 4.46
C GLY A 77 -3.09 9.91 5.65
N GLU A 78 -3.60 10.40 6.77
CA GLU A 78 -2.83 10.50 8.01
C GLU A 78 -2.30 9.12 8.44
N SER A 79 -1.04 9.09 8.87
CA SER A 79 -0.40 7.88 9.42
C SER A 79 -0.55 6.66 8.52
N PHE A 80 -0.60 6.83 7.19
CA PHE A 80 -0.70 5.71 6.23
C PHE A 80 0.42 4.68 6.44
N ILE A 81 1.55 5.10 7.01
CA ILE A 81 2.62 4.25 7.58
C ILE A 81 2.89 4.70 9.03
N SER A 82 3.21 3.75 9.91
CA SER A 82 3.57 4.04 11.31
C SER A 82 4.86 4.85 11.43
N ARG A 83 4.95 5.71 12.46
CA ARG A 83 6.19 6.46 12.76
C ARG A 83 7.38 5.56 13.09
N ASP A 84 7.13 4.43 13.74
CA ASP A 84 8.16 3.47 14.16
C ASP A 84 8.49 2.43 13.07
N ASN A 85 8.21 2.75 11.80
CA ASN A 85 8.47 1.88 10.68
C ASN A 85 9.96 1.86 10.31
N LEU A 86 10.44 0.75 9.71
CA LEU A 86 11.81 0.62 9.23
C LEU A 86 12.04 1.23 7.84
N LEU A 87 11.06 1.94 7.28
CA LEU A 87 11.14 2.56 5.96
C LEU A 87 12.34 3.50 5.88
N THR A 88 13.36 3.11 5.12
CA THR A 88 14.57 3.91 4.92
C THR A 88 14.48 4.77 3.67
N THR A 89 13.69 4.32 2.68
CA THR A 89 13.70 4.89 1.34
C THR A 89 12.28 4.92 0.77
N VAL A 90 11.93 6.07 0.21
CA VAL A 90 10.74 6.27 -0.61
C VAL A 90 11.21 6.74 -1.97
N GLU A 91 10.91 5.99 -3.02
CA GLU A 91 11.30 6.33 -4.39
C GLU A 91 10.10 6.79 -5.21
N LEU A 92 10.33 7.84 -5.99
CA LEU A 92 9.40 8.38 -6.98
C LEU A 92 10.00 8.12 -8.36
N THR A 93 9.39 7.23 -9.14
CA THR A 93 9.83 6.97 -10.50
C THR A 93 9.22 8.03 -11.41
N ILE A 94 10.02 9.04 -11.77
CA ILE A 94 9.65 10.07 -12.75
C ILE A 94 10.12 9.58 -14.13
N PHE A 95 9.21 9.51 -15.11
CA PHE A 95 9.53 9.21 -16.51
C PHE A 95 9.59 10.49 -17.35
#